data_AF-A0A9N9CRH8-F1
#
_entry.id   AF-A0A9N9CRH8-F1
#
_cell.length_a   1.000
_cell.length_b   1.000
_cell.length_c   1.000
_cell.angle_alpha   90.00
_cell.angle_beta   90.00
_cell.angle_gamma   90.00
#
_symmetry.space_group_name_H-M   'P 1'
#
loop_
_entity.id
_entity.type
_entity.pdbx_description
1 polymer ?
#
loop_
_entity_poly.entity_id
_entity_poly.type
_entity_poly.pdbx_seq_one_letter_code
_entity_poly.pdbx_strand_id
1 'polypeptide(L)'
;MIRPGRLDKLLYVELPTPAERHEILKTLTKKTPLSLDVDLKNIAEDSRCEGFSGADLASLIREAAVSALRESIFFDSDSNVAPSVSKPDKRRYEALRVKFGGG
;
A
#
# COMPACT_ATOMS: atom_id res chain seq x y z
N MET A 1 30.07 12.91 21.49
CA MET A 1 29.76 14.35 21.64
C MET A 1 28.93 14.54 22.90
N ILE A 2 29.55 14.37 24.08
CA ILE A 2 28.91 14.52 25.40
C ILE A 2 29.92 15.24 26.30
N ARG A 3 30.14 16.53 26.03
CA ARG A 3 31.00 17.37 26.87
C ARG A 3 30.10 18.03 27.92
N PRO A 4 30.49 18.03 29.21
CA PRO A 4 29.77 18.76 30.26
C PRO A 4 29.57 20.24 29.88
N GLY A 5 28.35 20.77 30.06
CA GLY A 5 27.97 22.17 29.77
C GLY A 5 27.29 22.41 28.42
N ARG A 6 26.74 21.37 27.77
CA ARG A 6 26.07 21.49 26.46
C ARG A 6 24.90 20.52 26.31
N LEU A 7 25.11 19.26 26.64
CA LEU A 7 24.09 18.20 26.65
C LEU A 7 24.15 17.51 28.01
N ASP A 8 23.47 18.13 28.97
CA ASP A 8 23.60 17.78 30.37
C ASP A 8 22.50 16.83 30.85
N LYS A 9 21.40 16.73 30.08
CA LYS A 9 20.27 15.84 30.33
C LYS A 9 20.16 14.81 29.23
N LEU A 10 20.25 13.54 29.60
CA LEU A 10 19.96 12.42 28.73
C LEU A 10 18.48 12.07 28.89
N LEU A 11 17.69 12.22 27.82
CA LEU A 11 16.32 11.75 27.77
C LEU A 11 16.27 10.54 26.86
N TYR A 12 15.92 9.39 27.42
CA TYR A 12 15.63 8.20 26.64
C TYR A 12 14.18 8.26 26.17
N VAL A 13 13.94 7.95 24.89
CA VAL A 13 12.61 7.85 24.31
C VAL A 13 12.38 6.38 23.99
N GLU A 14 11.40 5.79 24.66
CA GLU A 14 11.02 4.40 24.48
C GLU A 14 10.22 4.21 23.19
N LEU A 15 10.09 2.95 22.77
CA LEU A 15 9.16 2.60 21.69
C LEU A 15 7.71 2.76 22.17
N PRO A 16 6.80 3.16 21.29
CA PRO A 16 5.42 3.43 21.67
C PRO A 16 4.71 2.18 22.19
N THR A 17 4.04 2.35 23.33
CA THR A 17 3.06 1.40 23.86
C THR A 17 1.89 1.20 22.89
N PRO A 18 1.07 0.14 23.01
CA PRO A 18 -0.10 -0.06 22.14
C PRO A 18 -1.04 1.16 22.12
N ALA A 19 -1.27 1.80 23.26
CA ALA A 19 -2.09 3.01 23.35
C ALA A 19 -1.47 4.19 22.58
N GLU A 20 -0.16 4.39 22.69
CA GLU A 20 0.55 5.44 21.94
C GLU A 20 0.60 5.13 20.45
N ARG A 21 0.77 3.86 20.05
CA ARG A 21 0.67 3.44 18.65
C ARG A 21 -0.69 3.78 18.06
N HIS A 22 -1.77 3.57 18.81
CA HIS A 22 -3.12 3.94 18.36
C HIS A 22 -3.25 5.45 18.11
N GLU A 23 -2.74 6.29 19.02
CA GLU A 23 -2.78 7.75 18.82
C GLU A 23 -1.88 8.21 17.66
N ILE A 24 -0.72 7.56 17.48
CA ILE A 24 0.14 7.79 16.31
C ILE A 24 -0.59 7.42 15.03
N LEU A 25 -1.17 6.22 14.95
CA LEU A 25 -1.94 5.75 13.79
C LEU A 25 -3.09 6.70 13.47
N LYS A 26 -3.86 7.11 14.47
CA LYS A 26 -4.96 8.07 14.32
C LYS A 26 -4.51 9.44 13.81
N THR A 27 -3.34 9.90 14.26
CA THR A 27 -2.74 11.15 13.78
C THR A 27 -2.30 11.03 12.33
N LEU A 28 -1.63 9.92 11.98
CA LEU A 28 -1.12 9.66 10.63
C LEU A 28 -2.24 9.43 9.61
N THR A 29 -3.35 8.82 10.02
CA THR A 29 -4.50 8.55 9.13
C THR A 29 -5.51 9.69 9.06
N LYS A 30 -5.31 10.81 9.77
CA LYS A 30 -6.26 11.93 9.81
C LYS A 30 -6.63 12.50 8.42
N LYS A 31 -5.74 12.39 7.43
CA LYS A 31 -5.97 12.82 6.04
C LYS A 31 -6.06 11.66 5.06
N THR A 32 -6.07 10.43 5.55
CA THR A 32 -6.11 9.22 4.73
C THR A 32 -7.53 8.66 4.80
N PRO A 33 -8.21 8.47 3.66
CA PRO A 33 -9.53 7.82 3.67
C PRO A 33 -9.36 6.38 4.17
N LEU A 34 -10.12 6.02 5.19
CA LEU A 34 -10.18 4.67 5.73
C LEU A 34 -11.57 4.09 5.47
N SER A 35 -11.61 2.80 5.16
CA SER A 35 -12.86 2.06 5.07
C SER A 35 -13.41 1.74 6.47
N LEU A 36 -14.71 1.48 6.56
CA LEU A 36 -15.43 1.25 7.83
C LEU A 36 -15.00 -0.03 8.55
N ASP A 37 -14.36 -0.95 7.84
CA ASP A 37 -13.79 -2.20 8.35
C ASP A 37 -12.38 -2.03 8.95
N VAL A 38 -11.77 -0.85 8.83
CA VAL A 38 -10.44 -0.58 9.38
C VAL A 38 -10.53 -0.14 10.85
N ASP A 39 -10.12 -1.03 11.75
CA ASP A 39 -9.98 -0.73 13.18
C ASP A 39 -8.52 -0.46 13.57
N LEU A 40 -8.20 0.83 13.76
CA LEU A 40 -6.86 1.27 14.16
C LEU A 40 -6.46 0.80 15.56
N LYS A 41 -7.41 0.55 16.46
CA LYS A 41 -7.13 0.06 17.81
C LYS A 41 -6.65 -1.38 17.74
N ASN A 42 -7.34 -2.23 16.96
CA ASN A 42 -6.92 -3.61 16.76
C ASN A 42 -5.53 -3.69 16.10
N ILE A 43 -5.24 -2.82 15.13
CA ILE A 43 -3.91 -2.75 14.51
C ILE A 43 -2.85 -2.34 15.54
N ALA A 44 -3.16 -1.39 16.42
CA ALA A 44 -2.23 -0.94 17.44
C ALA A 44 -1.92 -2.02 18.49
N GLU A 45 -2.90 -2.86 18.83
CA GLU A 45 -2.78 -3.96 19.79
C GLU A 45 -2.17 -5.24 19.18
N ASP A 46 -2.05 -5.32 17.85
CA ASP A 46 -1.49 -6.47 17.14
C ASP A 46 -0.01 -6.69 17.51
N SER A 47 0.35 -7.94 17.82
CA SER A 47 1.72 -8.32 18.20
C SER A 47 2.73 -8.12 17.07
N ARG A 48 2.29 -8.11 15.80
CA ARG A 48 3.16 -7.81 14.65
C ARG A 48 3.64 -6.36 14.63
N CYS A 49 2.97 -5.46 15.35
CA CYS A 49 3.37 -4.07 15.52
C CYS A 49 4.23 -3.83 16.77
N GLU A 50 4.56 -4.88 17.53
CA GLU A 50 5.55 -4.78 18.60
C GLU A 50 6.92 -4.38 18.03
N GLY A 51 7.59 -3.44 18.70
CA GLY A 51 8.88 -2.93 18.24
C GLY A 51 8.80 -1.82 17.18
N PHE A 52 7.60 -1.48 16.69
CA PHE A 52 7.46 -0.43 15.66
C PHE A 52 7.73 0.95 16.24
N SER A 53 8.61 1.70 15.59
CA SER A 53 8.76 3.12 15.84
C SER A 53 7.64 3.92 15.16
N GLY A 54 7.53 5.21 15.48
CA GLY A 54 6.59 6.10 14.78
C GLY A 54 6.85 6.18 13.26
N ALA A 55 8.11 5.99 12.82
CA ALA A 55 8.46 5.97 11.40
C ALA A 55 7.97 4.70 10.71
N ASP A 56 8.02 3.56 11.40
CA ASP A 56 7.55 2.27 10.88
C ASP A 56 6.03 2.27 10.72
N LEU A 57 5.30 2.82 11.69
CA LEU A 57 3.84 3.01 11.58
C LEU A 57 3.47 3.93 10.41
N ALA A 58 4.26 4.97 10.16
CA ALA A 58 4.06 5.84 8.99
C ALA A 58 4.36 5.10 7.67
N SER A 59 5.38 4.24 7.64
CA SER A 59 5.66 3.38 6.49
C SER A 59 4.52 2.38 6.24
N LEU A 60 4.00 1.75 7.29
CA LEU A 60 2.88 0.82 7.20
C LEU A 60 1.67 1.46 6.51
N ILE A 61 1.28 2.67 6.93
CA ILE A 61 0.16 3.39 6.32
C ILE A 61 0.44 3.74 4.85
N ARG A 62 1.67 4.15 4.51
CA ARG A 62 2.04 4.45 3.12
C ARG A 62 1.93 3.22 2.23
N GLU A 63 2.47 2.08 2.66
CA GLU A 63 2.40 0.84 1.90
C GLU A 63 0.96 0.32 1.76
N ALA A 64 0.14 0.46 2.80
CA ALA A 64 -1.29 0.15 2.74
C ALA A 64 -2.01 1.02 1.70
N ALA A 65 -1.74 2.32 1.68
CA ALA A 65 -2.33 3.24 0.70
C ALA A 65 -1.88 2.93 -0.74
N VAL A 66 -0.60 2.63 -0.97
CA VAL A 66 -0.08 2.22 -2.29
C VAL A 66 -0.73 0.91 -2.74
N SER A 67 -0.91 -0.04 -1.82
CA SER A 67 -1.54 -1.33 -2.12
C SER A 67 -3.00 -1.16 -2.52
N ALA A 68 -3.76 -0.33 -1.77
CA ALA A 68 -5.15 0.00 -2.09
C ALA A 68 -5.29 0.71 -3.45
N LEU A 69 -4.39 1.66 -3.76
CA LEU A 69 -4.37 2.33 -5.06
C LEU A 69 -4.11 1.35 -6.20
N ARG A 70 -3.14 0.44 -6.04
CA ARG A 70 -2.86 -0.60 -7.04
C ARG A 70 -4.11 -1.44 -7.31
N GLU A 71 -4.75 -1.94 -6.26
CA GLU A 71 -5.98 -2.72 -6.39
C GLU A 71 -7.06 -1.96 -7.16
N SER A 72 -7.30 -0.68 -6.84
CA SER A 72 -8.30 0.13 -7.55
C SER A 72 -7.98 0.35 -9.04
N ILE A 73 -6.71 0.60 -9.38
CA ILE A 73 -6.29 0.88 -10.76
C ILE A 73 -6.36 -0.40 -11.60
N PHE A 74 -5.89 -1.53 -11.05
CA PHE A 74 -5.93 -2.80 -11.76
C PHE A 74 -7.36 -3.31 -11.93
N PHE A 75 -8.22 -3.13 -10.92
CA PHE A 75 -9.65 -3.48 -11.02
C PHE A 75 -10.35 -2.73 -12.17
N ASP A 76 -10.10 -1.43 -12.34
CA ASP A 76 -10.66 -0.66 -13.46
C ASP A 76 -10.08 -1.09 -14.82
N SER A 77 -8.79 -1.46 -14.86
CA SER A 77 -8.11 -1.77 -16.12
C SER A 77 -8.62 -3.04 -16.81
N ASP A 78 -9.02 -4.08 -16.06
CA ASP A 78 -9.54 -5.33 -16.64
C ASP A 78 -10.87 -5.15 -17.38
N SER A 79 -11.62 -4.10 -17.04
CA SER A 79 -12.89 -3.78 -17.71
C SER A 79 -12.72 -3.12 -19.10
N ASN A 80 -11.52 -2.63 -19.43
CA ASN A 80 -11.31 -1.76 -20.59
C ASN A 80 -10.17 -2.22 -21.53
N VAL A 81 -9.61 -3.41 -21.32
CA VAL A 81 -8.67 -4.02 -22.28
C VAL A 81 -9.47 -4.60 -23.46
N ALA A 82 -9.76 -3.73 -24.43
CA ALA A 82 -10.25 -4.18 -25.72
C ALA A 82 -9.14 -4.94 -26.46
N PRO A 83 -9.45 -6.08 -27.13
CA PRO A 83 -8.46 -6.76 -27.95
C PRO A 83 -7.91 -5.81 -29.02
N SER A 84 -6.59 -5.73 -29.12
CA SER A 84 -5.88 -4.90 -30.12
C SER A 84 -6.21 -5.30 -31.56
N VAL A 85 -6.70 -6.53 -31.76
CA VAL A 85 -7.12 -7.05 -33.06
C VAL A 85 -8.63 -6.91 -33.21
N SER A 86 -9.04 -6.11 -34.19
CA SER A 86 -10.45 -5.91 -34.51
C SER A 86 -11.09 -7.17 -35.11
N LYS A 87 -12.43 -7.28 -35.08
CA LYS A 87 -13.17 -8.40 -35.72
C LYS A 87 -12.84 -8.54 -37.23
N PRO A 88 -12.73 -7.45 -38.01
CA PRO A 88 -12.22 -7.51 -39.39
C PRO A 88 -10.81 -8.09 -39.49
N ASP A 89 -9.89 -7.69 -38.61
CA ASP A 89 -8.49 -8.14 -38.66
C ASP A 89 -8.37 -9.63 -38.32
N LYS A 90 -9.15 -10.12 -37.35
CA LYS A 90 -9.25 -11.57 -37.04
C LYS A 90 -9.62 -12.38 -38.28
N ARG A 91 -10.65 -11.95 -39.02
CA ARG A 91 -11.09 -12.64 -40.26
C ARG A 91 -10.00 -12.64 -41.32
N ARG A 92 -9.23 -11.56 -41.41
CA ARG A 92 -8.11 -11.44 -42.36
C ARG A 92 -6.97 -12.39 -42.00
N TYR A 93 -6.63 -12.52 -40.72
CA TYR A 93 -5.64 -13.48 -40.25
C TYR A 93 -6.10 -14.93 -40.44
N GLU A 94 -7.37 -15.24 -40.17
CA GLU A 94 -7.93 -16.58 -40.42
C GLU A 94 -7.91 -16.94 -41.92
N ALA A 95 -8.26 -16.00 -42.80
CA ALA A 95 -8.19 -16.22 -44.24
C ALA A 95 -6.75 -16.46 -44.71
N LEU A 96 -5.77 -15.73 -44.18
CA LEU A 96 -4.35 -15.97 -44.46
C LEU A 96 -3.88 -17.32 -43.93
N ARG A 97 -4.34 -17.73 -42.74
CA ARG A 97 -4.06 -19.05 -42.17
C ARG A 97 -4.59 -20.19 -43.05
N VAL A 98 -5.81 -20.06 -43.59
CA VAL A 98 -6.37 -21.09 -44.50
C VAL A 98 -5.62 -21.09 -45.84
N LYS A 99 -5.25 -19.92 -46.35
CA LYS A 99 -4.59 -19.79 -47.66
C LYS A 99 -3.14 -20.28 -47.67
N PHE A 100 -2.42 -20.17 -46.55
CA PHE A 100 -0.99 -20.45 -46.47
C PHE A 100 -0.59 -21.46 -45.39
N GLY A 101 -1.53 -21.94 -44.57
CA GLY A 101 -1.27 -22.87 -43.46
C GLY A 101 -1.46 -24.34 -43.78
N GLY A 102 -1.71 -24.69 -45.04
CA GLY A 102 -1.76 -26.09 -45.50
C GLY A 102 -0.40 -26.54 -46.00
N GLY A 103 0.32 -27.28 -45.16
CA GLY A 103 1.24 -28.34 -45.55
C GLY A 103 0.60 -29.67 -45.18
#